data_AF-A0A285VVL1-F1
#
_entry.id   AF-A0A285VVL1-F1
#
_cell.length_a   1.000
_cell.length_b   1.000
_cell.length_c   1.000
_cell.angle_alpha   90.00
_cell.angle_beta   90.00
_cell.angle_gamma   90.00
#
_symmetry.space_group_name_H-M   'P 1'
#
loop_
_entity.id
_entity.type
_entity.pdbx_description
1 polymer ?
#
loop_
_entity_poly.entity_id
_entity_poly.type
_entity_poly.pdbx_seq_one_letter_code
_entity_poly.pdbx_strand_id
1 'polypeptide(L)'
;MDSTSLFADYARWQRFQRQDQLHREHNAAVRKLAESGAMASRVAEGYRSMAEKGASEGACYRTLFLRQRPHETSLTCEGWLFVRRVLSEGGITRVRGTLLESFTLEDGSLTPGDKPALKVTLDIYDEILVKRTMKMGCRIDRQDDDRDLHFITFLDSVRGDLRQHM
;
A
#
# COMPACT_ATOMS: atom_id res chain seq x y z
N MET A 1 -23.41 -20.92 25.20
CA MET A 1 -22.65 -20.06 24.28
C MET A 1 -23.37 -18.72 24.27
N ASP A 2 -22.73 -17.65 24.73
CA ASP A 2 -23.36 -16.33 24.88
C ASP A 2 -23.45 -15.66 23.50
N SER A 3 -24.53 -14.93 23.24
CA SER A 3 -24.72 -14.15 22.01
C SER A 3 -23.52 -13.21 21.74
N THR A 4 -22.95 -12.65 22.81
CA THR A 4 -21.75 -11.80 22.76
C THR A 4 -20.52 -12.53 22.21
N SER A 5 -20.32 -13.80 22.59
CA SER A 5 -19.18 -14.59 22.08
C SER A 5 -19.36 -14.92 20.60
N LEU A 6 -20.59 -15.20 20.16
CA LEU A 6 -20.89 -15.48 18.76
C LEU A 6 -20.59 -14.27 17.85
N PHE A 7 -20.97 -13.06 18.26
CA PHE A 7 -20.67 -11.85 17.48
C PHE A 7 -19.18 -11.53 17.43
N ALA A 8 -18.45 -11.76 18.53
CA ALA A 8 -16.99 -11.59 18.56
C ALA A 8 -16.28 -12.57 17.62
N ASP A 9 -16.72 -13.84 17.61
CA ASP A 9 -16.18 -14.86 16.72
C ASP A 9 -16.50 -14.55 15.25
N TYR A 10 -17.72 -14.09 14.96
CA TYR A 10 -18.12 -13.65 13.63
C TYR A 10 -17.26 -12.48 13.13
N ALA A 11 -17.06 -11.44 13.94
CA ALA A 11 -16.23 -10.30 13.59
C ALA A 11 -14.76 -10.72 13.34
N ARG A 12 -14.23 -11.63 14.15
CA ARG A 12 -12.89 -12.18 13.96
C ARG A 12 -12.78 -12.95 12.64
N TRP A 13 -13.77 -13.78 12.33
CA TRP A 13 -13.84 -14.51 11.07
C TRP A 13 -13.89 -13.56 9.87
N GLN A 14 -14.70 -12.50 9.92
CA GLN A 14 -14.75 -11.47 8.87
C GLN A 14 -13.38 -10.81 8.63
N ARG A 15 -12.63 -10.50 9.71
CA ARG A 15 -11.26 -9.95 9.57
C ARG A 15 -10.32 -10.91 8.86
N PHE A 16 -10.36 -12.21 9.20
CA PHE A 16 -9.53 -13.21 8.51
C PHE A 16 -9.92 -13.37 7.03
N GLN A 17 -11.21 -13.34 6.71
CA GLN A 17 -11.68 -13.36 5.31
C GLN A 17 -11.18 -12.14 4.54
N ARG A 18 -11.25 -10.95 5.15
CA ARG A 18 -10.71 -9.72 4.56
C ARG A 18 -9.20 -9.79 4.37
N GLN A 19 -8.45 -10.30 5.35
CA GLN A 19 -7.00 -10.48 5.25
C GLN A 19 -6.62 -11.40 4.09
N ASP A 20 -7.31 -12.53 3.92
CA ASP A 20 -7.09 -13.46 2.80
C ASP A 20 -7.43 -12.81 1.45
N GLN A 21 -8.54 -12.06 1.38
CA GLN A 21 -8.89 -11.29 0.19
C GLN A 21 -7.79 -10.30 -0.20
N LEU A 22 -7.35 -9.46 0.74
CA LEU A 22 -6.31 -8.45 0.49
C LEU A 22 -4.98 -9.10 0.11
N HIS A 23 -4.64 -10.23 0.75
CA HIS A 23 -3.41 -10.95 0.42
C HIS A 23 -3.43 -11.50 -1.01
N ARG A 24 -4.55 -12.09 -1.45
CA ARG A 24 -4.71 -12.53 -2.84
C ARG A 24 -4.65 -11.37 -3.82
N GLU A 25 -5.29 -10.25 -3.48
CA GLU A 25 -5.31 -9.05 -4.32
C GLU A 25 -3.91 -8.45 -4.48
N HIS A 26 -3.20 -8.26 -3.37
CA HIS A 26 -1.81 -7.77 -3.37
C HIS A 26 -0.90 -8.66 -4.20
N ASN A 27 -0.94 -9.98 -3.97
CA ASN A 27 -0.15 -10.93 -4.75
C ASN A 27 -0.49 -10.89 -6.25
N ALA A 28 -1.77 -10.75 -6.60
CA ALA A 28 -2.18 -10.63 -7.99
C ALA A 28 -1.68 -9.33 -8.62
N ALA A 29 -1.70 -8.22 -7.89
CA ALA A 29 -1.23 -6.93 -8.37
C ALA A 29 0.30 -6.90 -8.55
N VAL A 30 1.06 -7.47 -7.59
CA VAL A 30 2.52 -7.64 -7.72
C VAL A 30 2.86 -8.50 -8.95
N ARG A 31 2.13 -9.61 -9.17
CA ARG A 31 2.32 -10.44 -10.37
C ARG A 31 2.04 -9.69 -11.65
N LYS A 32 0.93 -8.95 -11.73
CA LYS A 32 0.61 -8.11 -12.89
C LYS A 32 1.66 -7.04 -13.17
N LEU A 33 2.17 -6.40 -12.11
CA LEU A 33 3.25 -5.41 -12.23
C LEU A 33 4.52 -6.05 -12.80
N ALA A 34 4.92 -7.20 -12.27
CA ALA A 34 6.06 -7.97 -12.78
C ALA A 34 5.86 -8.46 -14.23
N GLU A 35 4.66 -8.91 -14.58
CA GLU A 35 4.32 -9.38 -15.93
C GLU A 35 4.29 -8.25 -16.96
N SER A 36 3.96 -7.03 -16.54
CA SER A 36 3.98 -5.85 -17.41
C SER A 36 5.39 -5.43 -17.83
N GLY A 37 6.42 -5.85 -17.09
CA GLY A 37 7.80 -5.39 -17.29
C GLY A 37 7.98 -3.88 -17.07
N ALA A 38 7.06 -3.23 -16.36
CA ALA A 38 7.15 -1.81 -16.07
C ALA A 38 8.39 -1.53 -15.21
N MET A 39 9.26 -0.67 -15.72
CA MET A 39 10.41 -0.16 -14.99
C MET A 39 10.00 0.87 -13.94
N ALA A 40 10.88 1.09 -12.96
CA ALA A 40 10.74 2.11 -11.92
C ALA A 40 10.42 3.49 -12.48
N SER A 41 11.00 3.86 -13.63
CA SER A 41 10.75 5.14 -14.31
C SER A 41 9.28 5.34 -14.72
N ARG A 42 8.63 4.30 -15.24
CA ARG A 42 7.21 4.34 -15.63
C ARG A 42 6.30 4.39 -14.42
N VAL A 43 6.64 3.66 -13.36
CA VAL A 43 5.88 3.73 -12.10
C VAL A 43 6.02 5.12 -11.46
N ALA A 44 7.22 5.71 -11.51
CA ALA A 44 7.47 7.07 -11.05
C ALA A 44 6.58 8.11 -11.75
N GLU A 45 6.34 7.98 -13.06
CA GLU A 45 5.39 8.84 -13.79
C GLU A 45 3.97 8.72 -13.24
N GLY A 46 3.51 7.50 -12.91
CA GLY A 46 2.24 7.28 -12.25
C GLY A 46 2.14 8.03 -10.92
N TYR A 47 3.18 7.93 -10.08
CA TYR A 47 3.24 8.67 -8.81
C TYR A 47 3.32 10.20 -9.00
N ARG A 48 3.96 10.70 -10.08
CA ARG A 48 3.96 12.15 -10.38
C ARG A 48 2.55 12.63 -10.70
N SER A 49 1.80 11.89 -11.52
CA SER A 49 0.39 12.19 -11.80
C SER A 49 -0.48 12.13 -10.54
N MET A 50 -0.24 11.17 -9.65
CA MET A 50 -0.91 11.11 -8.34
C MET A 50 -0.58 12.34 -7.48
N ALA A 51 0.66 12.82 -7.50
CA ALA A 51 1.06 14.01 -6.74
C ALA A 51 0.38 15.28 -7.26
N GLU A 52 0.31 15.44 -8.59
CA GLU A 52 -0.40 16.56 -9.23
C GLU A 52 -1.88 16.57 -8.82
N LYS A 53 -2.56 15.42 -8.95
CA LYS A 53 -3.96 15.26 -8.52
C LYS A 53 -4.14 15.41 -7.01
N GLY A 54 -3.17 14.99 -6.22
CA GLY A 54 -3.13 15.22 -4.78
C GLY A 54 -3.15 16.72 -4.47
N ALA A 55 -2.33 17.51 -5.14
CA ALA A 55 -2.27 18.96 -4.94
C ALA A 55 -3.54 19.70 -5.41
N SER A 56 -4.06 19.37 -6.59
CA SER A 56 -5.23 20.04 -7.18
C SER A 56 -6.55 19.60 -6.54
N GLU A 57 -6.74 18.30 -6.33
CA GLU A 57 -8.04 17.69 -6.01
C GLU A 57 -8.08 17.05 -4.62
N GLY A 58 -6.95 16.99 -3.90
CA GLY A 58 -6.88 16.24 -2.64
C GLY A 58 -6.93 14.72 -2.85
N ALA A 59 -6.57 14.24 -4.04
CA ALA A 59 -6.69 12.83 -4.42
C ALA A 59 -5.84 11.91 -3.53
N CYS A 60 -6.51 10.94 -2.92
CA CYS A 60 -5.93 9.88 -2.10
C CYS A 60 -6.21 8.54 -2.77
N TYR A 61 -5.19 7.70 -2.90
CA TYR A 61 -5.25 6.47 -3.67
C TYR A 61 -5.25 5.28 -2.76
N ARG A 62 -6.05 4.27 -3.09
CA ARG A 62 -6.01 3.00 -2.37
C ARG A 62 -4.64 2.35 -2.56
N THR A 63 -4.06 1.91 -1.47
CA THR A 63 -2.72 1.31 -1.44
C THR A 63 -2.72 0.05 -0.58
N LEU A 64 -2.14 -1.02 -1.12
CA LEU A 64 -1.84 -2.25 -0.40
C LEU A 64 -0.35 -2.36 -0.15
N PHE A 65 0.05 -2.84 1.01
CA PHE A 65 1.45 -3.05 1.36
C PHE A 65 1.59 -4.24 2.31
N LEU A 66 2.79 -4.78 2.42
CA LEU A 66 3.11 -5.84 3.36
C LEU A 66 3.74 -5.23 4.61
N ARG A 67 3.27 -5.63 5.79
CA ARG A 67 3.92 -5.29 7.06
C ARG A 67 4.56 -6.54 7.65
N GLN A 68 5.86 -6.49 7.86
CA GLN A 68 6.64 -7.52 8.52
C GLN A 68 6.32 -7.56 10.03
N ARG A 69 6.21 -8.76 10.56
CA ARG A 69 6.05 -9.03 12.00
C ARG A 69 7.30 -9.72 12.56
N PRO A 70 7.55 -9.63 13.88
CA PRO A 70 8.72 -10.23 14.53
C PRO A 70 8.89 -11.74 14.31
N HIS A 71 7.83 -12.46 13.93
CA HIS A 71 7.85 -13.90 13.64
C HIS A 71 7.87 -14.20 12.14
N GLU A 72 8.54 -13.36 11.35
CA GLU A 72 8.78 -13.50 9.90
C GLU A 72 7.53 -13.60 9.00
N THR A 73 6.33 -13.49 9.56
CA THR A 73 5.09 -13.43 8.78
C THR A 73 4.88 -11.99 8.29
N SER A 74 4.66 -11.82 6.99
CA SER A 74 4.25 -10.55 6.41
C SER A 74 2.75 -10.55 6.19
N LEU A 75 2.05 -9.54 6.70
CA LEU A 75 0.60 -9.40 6.55
C LEU A 75 0.28 -8.26 5.60
N THR A 76 -0.71 -8.46 4.73
CA THR A 76 -1.15 -7.41 3.82
C THR A 76 -2.03 -6.41 4.57
N CYS A 77 -1.63 -5.14 4.56
CA CYS A 77 -2.38 -4.01 5.06
C CYS A 77 -2.97 -3.20 3.90
N GLU A 78 -3.99 -2.40 4.21
CA GLU A 78 -4.65 -1.50 3.28
C GLU A 78 -4.66 -0.09 3.86
N GLY A 79 -4.51 0.90 2.99
CA GLY A 79 -4.71 2.30 3.34
C GLY A 79 -4.97 3.19 2.15
N TRP A 80 -5.09 4.48 2.44
CA TRP A 80 -5.21 5.56 1.47
C TRP A 80 -3.95 6.40 1.49
N LEU A 81 -3.21 6.40 0.39
CA LEU A 81 -1.99 7.15 0.21
C LEU A 81 -2.28 8.46 -0.51
N PHE A 82 -1.95 9.56 0.15
CA PHE A 82 -1.83 10.87 -0.48
C PHE A 82 -0.39 11.16 -0.82
N VAL A 83 -0.13 11.27 -2.12
CA VAL A 83 1.19 11.55 -2.64
C VAL A 83 1.42 13.06 -2.58
N ARG A 84 2.36 13.51 -1.74
CA ARG A 84 2.68 14.93 -1.58
C ARG A 84 3.64 15.41 -2.66
N ARG A 85 4.68 14.63 -2.95
CA ARG A 85 5.67 14.93 -3.99
C ARG A 85 6.48 13.71 -4.36
N VAL A 86 7.04 13.75 -5.57
CA VAL A 86 7.97 12.76 -6.11
C VAL A 86 9.30 13.46 -6.40
N LEU A 87 10.40 12.88 -5.95
CA LEU A 87 11.76 13.38 -6.09
C LEU A 87 12.61 12.33 -6.81
N SER A 88 13.58 12.77 -7.59
CA SER A 88 14.57 11.88 -8.21
C SER A 88 15.94 12.26 -7.66
N GLU A 89 16.54 11.39 -6.85
CA GLU A 89 17.82 11.62 -6.17
C GLU A 89 18.70 10.36 -6.34
N GLY A 90 19.93 10.52 -6.84
CA GLY A 90 20.92 9.44 -6.86
C GLY A 90 20.51 8.19 -7.66
N GLY A 91 19.67 8.33 -8.70
CA GLY A 91 19.18 7.21 -9.50
C GLY A 91 17.97 6.46 -8.90
N ILE A 92 17.48 6.89 -7.73
CA ILE A 92 16.29 6.35 -7.08
C ILE A 92 15.18 7.40 -7.15
N THR A 93 13.95 6.95 -7.38
CA THR A 93 12.78 7.84 -7.25
C THR A 93 12.21 7.70 -5.85
N ARG A 94 12.14 8.83 -5.14
CA ARG A 94 11.60 8.92 -3.78
C ARG A 94 10.24 9.59 -3.78
N VAL A 95 9.26 8.96 -3.17
CA VAL A 95 7.89 9.46 -3.00
C VAL A 95 7.69 9.85 -1.54
N ARG A 96 7.26 11.08 -1.29
CA ARG A 96 6.81 11.48 0.06
C ARG A 96 5.29 11.57 0.07
N GLY A 97 4.68 10.99 1.08
CA GLY A 97 3.24 10.95 1.20
C GLY A 97 2.74 10.89 2.63
N THR A 98 1.41 10.84 2.73
CA THR A 98 0.67 10.58 3.96
C THR A 98 -0.20 9.35 3.74
N LEU A 99 -0.08 8.38 4.63
CA LEU A 99 -0.83 7.14 4.60
C LEU A 99 -1.87 7.12 5.74
N LEU A 100 -3.12 6.88 5.38
CA LEU A 100 -4.20 6.58 6.32
C LEU A 100 -4.51 5.09 6.22
N GLU A 101 -4.19 4.32 7.26
CA GLU A 101 -4.53 2.90 7.29
C GLU A 101 -6.05 2.71 7.31
N SER A 102 -6.56 1.82 6.46
CA SER A 102 -7.98 1.44 6.40
C SER A 102 -8.19 -0.03 6.77
N PHE A 103 -7.14 -0.85 6.78
CA PHE A 103 -7.18 -2.21 7.32
C PHE A 103 -5.81 -2.71 7.80
N THR A 104 -5.81 -3.34 8.97
CA THR A 104 -4.77 -4.25 9.47
C THR A 104 -5.45 -5.50 10.03
N LEU A 105 -4.74 -6.62 10.16
CA LEU A 105 -5.34 -7.81 10.79
C LEU A 105 -5.68 -7.54 12.26
N GLU A 106 -4.82 -6.80 12.95
CA GLU A 106 -4.93 -6.51 14.38
C GLU A 106 -6.13 -5.63 14.70
N ASP A 107 -6.34 -4.57 13.92
CA ASP A 107 -7.39 -3.59 14.18
C ASP A 107 -8.68 -3.90 13.40
N GLY A 108 -8.58 -4.68 12.30
CA GLY A 108 -9.67 -4.87 11.36
C GLY A 108 -9.83 -3.64 10.45
N SER A 109 -11.07 -3.37 10.04
CA SER A 109 -11.39 -2.19 9.23
C SER A 109 -11.32 -0.92 10.08
N LEU A 110 -10.62 0.08 9.55
CA LEU A 110 -10.42 1.38 10.17
C LEU A 110 -11.14 2.46 9.36
N THR A 111 -11.82 3.35 10.08
CA THR A 111 -12.40 4.58 9.52
C THR A 111 -11.30 5.65 9.45
N PRO A 112 -11.28 6.51 8.41
CA PRO A 112 -10.39 7.66 8.40
C PRO A 112 -10.48 8.48 9.68
N GLY A 113 -9.35 8.70 10.34
CA GLY A 113 -9.27 9.42 11.62
C GLY A 113 -9.23 8.53 12.87
N ASP A 114 -9.57 7.23 12.78
CA ASP A 114 -9.44 6.29 13.90
C ASP A 114 -7.99 6.15 14.38
N LYS A 115 -7.04 6.35 13.45
CA LYS A 115 -5.61 6.37 13.70
C LYS A 115 -4.95 7.63 13.14
N PRO A 116 -3.84 8.08 13.73
CA PRO A 116 -3.08 9.20 13.20
C PRO A 116 -2.54 8.88 11.80
N ALA A 117 -2.53 9.90 10.95
CA ALA A 117 -1.95 9.80 9.62
C ALA A 117 -0.44 9.58 9.69
N LEU A 118 0.07 8.62 8.93
CA LEU A 118 1.49 8.28 8.90
C LEU A 118 2.17 9.07 7.79
N LYS A 119 3.24 9.80 8.11
CA LYS A 119 4.16 10.30 7.09
C LYS A 119 4.98 9.11 6.59
N VAL A 120 4.99 8.90 5.28
CA VAL A 120 5.72 7.81 4.65
C VAL A 120 6.64 8.35 3.56
N THR A 121 7.83 7.75 3.51
CA THR A 121 8.80 7.96 2.44
C THR A 121 8.98 6.63 1.73
N LEU A 122 8.64 6.56 0.45
CA LEU A 122 8.78 5.36 -0.36
C LEU A 122 9.90 5.54 -1.37
N ASP A 123 10.63 4.48 -1.65
CA ASP A 123 11.61 4.43 -2.74
C ASP A 123 11.11 3.46 -3.81
N ILE A 124 11.17 3.90 -5.07
CA ILE A 124 10.85 3.11 -6.26
C ILE A 124 12.18 2.74 -6.92
N TYR A 125 12.41 1.45 -7.12
CA TYR A 125 13.63 0.93 -7.73
C TYR A 125 13.32 -0.27 -8.63
N ASP A 126 14.21 -0.50 -9.59
CA ASP A 126 14.15 -1.69 -10.43
C ASP A 126 14.61 -2.91 -9.63
N GLU A 127 13.95 -4.04 -9.84
CA GLU A 127 14.34 -5.31 -9.23
C GLU A 127 14.52 -6.40 -10.28
N ILE A 128 15.42 -7.34 -10.01
CA ILE A 128 15.59 -8.54 -10.81
C ILE A 128 14.78 -9.66 -10.17
N LEU A 129 13.72 -10.08 -10.86
CA LEU A 129 12.89 -11.20 -10.46
C LEU A 129 13.49 -12.49 -11.01
N VAL A 130 14.09 -13.29 -10.13
CA VAL A 130 14.64 -14.60 -10.47
C VAL A 130 13.55 -15.66 -10.31
N LYS A 131 12.97 -16.12 -11.42
CA LYS A 131 12.10 -17.30 -11.51
C LYS A 131 12.72 -18.32 -12.47
N ARG A 132 11.91 -19.01 -13.30
CA ARG A 132 12.39 -19.88 -14.40
C ARG A 132 13.17 -19.10 -15.47
N THR A 133 12.98 -17.77 -15.53
CA THR A 133 13.73 -16.81 -16.37
C THR A 133 13.98 -15.55 -15.53
N MET A 134 15.09 -14.84 -15.80
CA MET A 134 15.34 -13.52 -15.20
C MET A 134 14.44 -12.49 -15.87
N LYS A 135 13.67 -11.75 -15.08
CA LYS A 135 12.84 -10.62 -15.56
C LYS A 135 13.16 -9.38 -14.76
N MET A 136 13.16 -8.23 -15.44
CA MET A 136 13.15 -6.93 -14.76
C MET A 136 11.74 -6.63 -14.27
N GLY A 137 11.62 -6.17 -13.04
CA GLY A 137 10.41 -5.64 -12.44
C GLY A 137 10.73 -4.33 -11.72
N CYS A 138 9.74 -3.82 -11.00
CA CYS A 138 9.93 -2.70 -10.09
C CYS A 138 9.31 -3.01 -8.74
N ARG A 139 9.90 -2.43 -7.71
CA ARG A 139 9.46 -2.55 -6.33
C ARG A 139 9.39 -1.18 -5.69
N ILE A 140 8.42 -1.05 -4.80
CA ILE A 140 8.19 0.16 -4.03
C ILE A 140 8.19 -0.26 -2.57
N ASP A 141 9.14 0.24 -1.80
CA ASP A 141 9.25 -0.05 -0.38
C ASP A 141 9.27 1.24 0.42
N ARG A 142 8.93 1.12 1.71
CA ARG A 142 9.11 2.20 2.64
C ARG A 142 10.59 2.32 3.04
N GLN A 143 11.08 3.55 3.04
CA GLN A 143 12.46 3.88 3.36
C GLN A 143 12.63 4.27 4.83
N ASP A 144 11.63 4.92 5.42
CA ASP A 144 11.69 5.46 6.79
C ASP A 144 11.19 4.47 7.87
N ASP A 145 10.75 3.28 7.48
CA ASP A 145 10.41 2.15 8.35
C ASP A 145 10.55 0.87 7.52
N ASP A 146 11.48 0.00 7.90
CA ASP A 146 11.85 -1.22 7.16
C ASP A 146 10.80 -2.34 7.26
N ARG A 147 9.80 -2.18 8.13
CA ARG A 147 8.75 -3.17 8.31
C ARG A 147 7.72 -3.15 7.18
N ASP A 148 7.55 -2.03 6.48
CA ASP A 148 6.54 -1.90 5.43
C ASP A 148 7.17 -2.00 4.03
N LEU A 149 6.72 -2.98 3.23
CA LEU A 149 7.33 -3.35 1.96
C LEU A 149 6.28 -3.57 0.87
N HIS A 150 6.72 -3.62 -0.38
CA HIS A 150 5.90 -3.99 -1.55
C HIS A 150 4.61 -3.17 -1.67
N PHE A 151 4.72 -1.85 -1.64
CA PHE A 151 3.60 -0.93 -1.84
C PHE A 151 3.04 -1.04 -3.26
N ILE A 152 1.73 -1.21 -3.38
CA ILE A 152 0.97 -1.19 -4.62
C ILE A 152 -0.13 -0.15 -4.47
N THR A 153 -0.05 0.92 -5.26
CA THR A 153 -1.03 2.02 -5.25
C THR A 153 -1.86 1.98 -6.54
N PHE A 154 -3.18 1.95 -6.40
CA PHE A 154 -4.12 1.74 -7.49
C PHE A 154 -4.61 3.08 -8.06
N LEU A 155 -4.34 3.34 -9.34
CA LEU A 155 -4.71 4.58 -10.03
C LEU A 155 -6.23 4.76 -10.23
N ASP A 156 -6.98 3.67 -10.26
CA ASP A 156 -8.44 3.63 -10.48
C ASP A 156 -9.26 3.72 -9.18
N SER A 157 -8.61 3.60 -8.03
CA SER A 157 -9.24 3.59 -6.71
C SER A 157 -8.88 4.88 -5.96
N VAL A 158 -9.63 5.96 -6.18
CA VAL A 158 -9.31 7.31 -5.71
C VAL A 158 -10.44 7.91 -4.85
N ARG A 159 -10.06 8.68 -3.83
CA ARG A 159 -10.94 9.43 -2.94
C ARG A 159 -10.43 10.86 -2.74
N GLY A 160 -11.29 11.86 -2.90
CA GLY A 160 -10.96 13.26 -2.61
C GLY A 160 -11.43 13.75 -1.24
N ASP A 161 -12.33 13.01 -0.60
CA ASP A 161 -12.98 13.37 0.67
C ASP A 161 -12.07 13.20 1.90
N LEU A 162 -10.91 12.56 1.75
CA LEU A 162 -10.02 12.20 2.85
C LEU A 162 -9.07 13.31 3.31
N ARG A 163 -9.00 14.43 2.58
CA ARG A 163 -8.02 15.51 2.81
C ARG A 163 -8.04 16.08 4.23
N GLN A 164 -9.20 16.10 4.88
CA GLN A 164 -9.34 16.61 6.26
C GLN A 164 -8.65 15.74 7.32
N HIS A 165 -8.25 14.52 6.98
CA HIS A 165 -7.62 13.57 7.89
C HIS A 165 -6.09 13.51 7.73
N MET A 166 -5.48 14.35 6.88
CA MET A 166 -4.08 14.26 6.43
C MET A 166 -3.16 15.35 6.96
#